data_AF-A0A3B9FSH6-F1
#
_entry.id   AF-A0A3B9FSH6-F1
#
_cell.length_a   1.000
_cell.length_b   1.000
_cell.length_c   1.000
_cell.angle_alpha   90.00
_cell.angle_beta   90.00
_cell.angle_gamma   90.00
#
_symmetry.space_group_name_H-M   'P 1'
#
loop_
_entity.id
_entity.type
_entity.pdbx_description
1 polymer ?
#
loop_
_entity_poly.entity_id
_entity_poly.type
_entity_poly.pdbx_seq_one_letter_code
_entity_poly.pdbx_strand_id
1 'polypeptide(L)'
;FYHAEKTEEETAMEQAFNSWMDLPSGIVPYFFLADKELVQAFGSGFTSGITLTAPGFYGPQGRQVHAAIRIPDLLDRAAGFRSGQTRITNIEMESAAIFGLCRALGHRAGSVNVILANRATGQFSVDPHRAVEQMIIQALEVITRC
;
A
#
# COMPACT_ATOMS: atom_id res chain seq x y z
N PHE A 1 -17.43 8.41 8.02
CA PHE A 1 -18.72 7.75 7.73
C PHE A 1 -18.92 6.54 8.62
N TYR A 2 -17.91 5.67 8.79
CA TYR A 2 -17.90 4.61 9.79
C TYR A 2 -16.83 4.88 10.85
N HIS A 3 -17.04 4.36 12.06
CA HIS A 3 -16.04 4.38 13.12
C HIS A 3 -15.16 3.14 12.98
N ALA A 4 -13.89 3.33 12.65
CA ALA A 4 -12.89 2.27 12.61
C ALA A 4 -11.86 2.59 13.71
N GLU A 5 -11.91 1.84 14.81
CA GLU A 5 -10.92 2.01 15.88
C GLU A 5 -9.55 1.56 15.39
N LYS A 6 -8.60 2.49 15.46
CA LYS A 6 -7.20 2.22 15.19
C LYS A 6 -6.53 1.66 16.44
N THR A 7 -5.63 0.72 16.24
CA THR A 7 -4.73 0.27 17.29
C THR A 7 -3.70 1.35 17.62
N GLU A 8 -2.99 1.18 18.73
CA GLU A 8 -1.84 2.03 19.07
C GLU A 8 -0.75 1.97 17.99
N GLU A 9 -0.50 0.78 17.44
CA GLU A 9 0.46 0.55 16.36
C GLU A 9 0.09 1.34 15.09
N GLU A 10 -1.19 1.32 14.70
CA GLU A 10 -1.68 2.08 13.54
C GLU A 10 -1.60 3.58 13.77
N THR A 11 -1.98 4.04 14.97
CA THR A 11 -1.94 5.45 15.34
C THR A 11 -0.50 5.97 15.34
N ALA A 12 0.44 5.21 15.90
CA ALA A 12 1.86 5.56 15.92
C ALA A 12 2.45 5.60 14.50
N MET A 13 2.12 4.62 13.65
CA MET A 13 2.58 4.58 12.26
C MET A 13 2.03 5.76 11.45
N GLU A 14 0.75 6.07 11.61
CA GLU A 14 0.11 7.21 10.96
C GLU A 14 0.78 8.52 11.34
N GLN A 15 1.02 8.76 12.64
CA GLN A 15 1.70 9.96 13.12
C GLN A 15 3.13 10.05 12.59
N ALA A 16 3.89 8.95 12.61
CA ALA A 16 5.25 8.90 12.08
C ALA A 16 5.28 9.21 10.58
N PHE A 17 4.36 8.62 9.80
CA PHE A 17 4.29 8.84 8.36
C PHE A 17 3.84 10.27 8.03
N ASN A 18 2.83 10.80 8.71
CA ASN A 18 2.38 12.19 8.53
C ASN A 18 3.51 13.18 8.88
N SER A 19 4.24 12.96 9.96
CA SER A 19 5.37 13.80 10.35
C SER A 19 6.52 13.73 9.36
N TRP A 20 6.83 12.54 8.81
CA TRP A 20 7.84 12.38 7.77
C TRP A 20 7.45 13.07 6.45
N MET A 21 6.19 12.86 6.04
CA MET A 21 5.68 13.35 4.78
C MET A 21 5.36 14.83 4.78
N ASP A 22 5.25 15.48 5.95
CA ASP A 22 5.03 16.93 6.14
C ASP A 22 4.24 17.56 4.98
N LEU A 23 3.02 17.06 4.79
CA LEU A 23 2.21 17.39 3.62
C LEU A 23 1.48 18.71 3.84
N PRO A 24 1.14 19.43 2.77
CA PRO A 24 0.33 20.65 2.88
C PRO A 24 -0.97 20.40 3.63
N SER A 25 -1.40 21.43 4.37
CA SER A 25 -2.68 21.41 5.09
C SER A 25 -3.84 20.97 4.18
N GLY A 26 -4.68 20.08 4.70
CA GLY A 26 -5.77 19.44 3.98
C GLY A 26 -5.44 18.08 3.36
N ILE A 27 -4.18 17.63 3.42
CA ILE A 27 -3.78 16.27 3.00
C ILE A 27 -3.27 15.53 4.23
N VAL A 28 -4.08 14.60 4.73
CA VAL A 28 -3.76 13.80 5.93
C VAL A 28 -3.85 12.32 5.56
N PRO A 29 -2.72 11.67 5.23
CA PRO A 29 -2.65 10.23 5.10
C PRO A 29 -3.19 9.52 6.33
N TYR A 30 -3.88 8.41 6.10
CA TYR A 30 -4.32 7.52 7.16
C TYR A 30 -3.72 6.12 6.98
N PHE A 31 -3.67 5.36 8.07
CA PHE A 31 -3.03 4.04 8.09
C PHE A 31 -3.93 2.99 8.75
N PHE A 32 -3.97 1.80 8.13
CA PHE A 32 -4.60 0.59 8.66
C PHE A 32 -3.71 -0.62 8.37
N LEU A 33 -3.58 -1.51 9.34
CA LEU A 33 -2.86 -2.77 9.20
C LEU A 33 -3.71 -3.79 8.47
N ALA A 34 -3.05 -4.61 7.66
CA ALA A 34 -3.58 -5.90 7.26
C ALA A 34 -3.63 -6.85 8.47
N ASP A 35 -4.47 -7.88 8.35
CA ASP A 35 -4.55 -8.97 9.32
C ASP A 35 -3.21 -9.73 9.42
N LYS A 36 -2.69 -9.86 10.64
CA LYS A 36 -1.35 -10.42 10.88
C LYS A 36 -1.25 -11.89 10.47
N GLU A 37 -2.30 -12.67 10.73
CA GLU A 37 -2.35 -14.09 10.36
C GLU A 37 -2.40 -14.27 8.84
N LEU A 38 -3.19 -13.46 8.12
CA LEU A 38 -3.20 -13.48 6.66
C LEU A 38 -1.81 -13.13 6.10
N VAL A 39 -1.16 -12.08 6.60
CA VAL A 39 0.19 -11.71 6.15
C VAL A 39 1.20 -12.82 6.41
N GLN A 40 1.12 -13.49 7.57
CA GLN A 40 2.00 -14.61 7.91
C GLN A 40 1.79 -15.82 6.99
N ALA A 41 0.56 -16.11 6.59
CA ALA A 41 0.24 -17.26 5.74
C ALA A 41 0.89 -17.17 4.34
N PHE A 42 1.08 -15.96 3.80
CA PHE A 42 1.75 -15.78 2.50
C PHE A 42 3.27 -16.03 2.57
N GLY A 43 3.89 -15.92 3.75
CA GLY A 43 5.26 -16.40 3.99
C GLY A 43 6.35 -15.77 3.10
N SER A 44 7.46 -16.49 2.95
CA SER A 44 8.71 -16.00 2.31
C SER A 44 8.67 -15.92 0.77
N GLY A 45 7.63 -16.47 0.13
CA GLY A 45 7.44 -16.36 -1.32
C GLY A 45 7.02 -14.96 -1.77
N PHE A 46 6.62 -14.10 -0.82
CA PHE A 46 6.13 -12.76 -1.07
C PHE A 46 7.00 -11.73 -0.35
N THR A 47 7.08 -10.52 -0.93
CA THR A 47 7.67 -9.38 -0.24
C THR A 47 6.59 -8.69 0.59
N SER A 48 6.73 -8.71 1.91
CA SER A 48 5.86 -7.97 2.82
C SER A 48 6.37 -6.54 3.05
N GLY A 49 5.45 -5.58 3.16
CA GLY A 49 5.76 -4.17 3.33
C GLY A 49 4.52 -3.29 3.43
N ILE A 50 4.73 -1.98 3.32
CA ILE A 50 3.66 -0.98 3.31
C ILE A 50 3.24 -0.73 1.87
N THR A 51 1.94 -0.73 1.63
CA THR A 51 1.34 -0.25 0.39
C THR A 51 0.96 1.22 0.53
N LEU A 52 1.48 2.07 -0.36
CA LEU A 52 1.03 3.45 -0.46
C LEU A 52 -0.25 3.52 -1.31
N THR A 53 -1.39 3.80 -0.69
CA THR A 53 -2.67 3.95 -1.40
C THR A 53 -2.86 5.41 -1.83
N ALA A 54 -2.87 5.65 -3.14
CA ALA A 54 -3.03 6.97 -3.74
C ALA A 54 -4.49 7.22 -4.17
N PRO A 55 -5.06 8.43 -3.99
CA PRO A 55 -6.44 8.75 -4.38
C PRO A 55 -6.64 8.96 -5.89
N GLY A 56 -5.77 8.41 -6.74
CA GLY A 56 -5.84 8.57 -8.19
C GLY A 56 -4.57 8.12 -8.89
N PHE A 57 -4.64 7.94 -10.21
CA PHE A 57 -3.55 7.35 -10.99
C PHE A 57 -2.46 8.34 -11.43
N TYR A 58 -2.80 9.61 -11.69
CA TYR A 58 -1.84 10.57 -12.27
C TYR A 58 -1.04 11.34 -11.20
N GLY A 59 -1.40 12.60 -10.95
CA GLY A 59 -0.72 13.46 -9.98
C GLY A 59 -0.52 12.83 -8.59
N PRO A 60 -1.51 12.12 -8.01
CA PRO A 60 -1.33 11.44 -6.72
C PRO A 60 -0.28 10.34 -6.71
N GLN A 61 0.10 9.82 -7.88
CA GLN A 61 1.22 8.89 -8.05
C GLN A 61 2.38 9.54 -8.81
N GLY A 62 2.57 10.86 -8.71
CA GLY A 62 3.74 11.53 -9.26
C GLY A 62 3.79 11.59 -10.80
N ARG A 63 2.70 11.29 -11.52
CA ARG A 63 2.68 11.37 -12.99
C ARG A 63 2.22 12.75 -13.45
N GLN A 64 3.14 13.51 -14.02
CA GLN A 64 2.82 14.82 -14.60
C GLN A 64 2.35 14.64 -16.05
N VAL A 65 1.25 15.30 -16.37
CA VAL A 65 0.76 15.45 -17.76
C VAL A 65 0.82 16.95 -18.11
N HIS A 66 -0.31 17.61 -18.36
CA HIS A 66 -0.32 19.04 -18.68
C HIS A 66 -0.28 19.93 -17.43
N ALA A 67 -0.96 19.52 -16.36
CA ALA A 67 -1.00 20.26 -15.10
C ALA A 67 0.20 19.88 -14.22
N ALA A 68 0.84 20.89 -13.62
CA ALA A 68 1.94 20.69 -12.69
C ALA A 68 1.48 19.94 -11.43
N ILE A 69 2.32 19.03 -10.94
CA ILE A 69 2.05 18.30 -9.69
C ILE A 69 2.31 19.24 -8.51
N ARG A 70 1.37 19.31 -7.57
CA ARG A 70 1.49 20.17 -6.38
C ARG A 70 2.66 19.77 -5.47
N ILE A 71 2.98 18.48 -5.41
CA ILE A 71 4.05 17.90 -4.57
C ILE A 71 4.92 17.02 -5.49
N PRO A 72 5.89 17.59 -6.23
CA PRO A 72 6.64 16.87 -7.26
C PRO A 72 7.46 15.69 -6.73
N ASP A 73 7.95 15.79 -5.49
CA ASP A 73 8.83 14.81 -4.83
C ASP A 73 8.08 13.82 -3.91
N LEU A 74 6.74 13.79 -3.99
CA LEU A 74 5.89 12.98 -3.11
C LEU A 74 6.35 11.52 -3.00
N LEU A 75 6.65 10.90 -4.14
CA LEU A 75 7.02 9.49 -4.17
C LEU A 75 8.44 9.22 -3.69
N ASP A 76 9.38 10.13 -3.96
CA ASP A 76 10.76 9.99 -3.50
C ASP A 76 10.82 10.13 -1.97
N ARG A 77 10.05 11.07 -1.42
CA ARG A 77 9.85 11.21 0.03
C ARG A 77 9.23 9.96 0.63
N ALA A 78 8.16 9.44 0.03
CA ALA A 78 7.51 8.23 0.50
C ALA A 78 8.45 7.01 0.44
N ALA A 79 9.23 6.87 -0.63
CA ALA A 79 10.20 5.80 -0.80
C ALA A 79 11.34 5.83 0.25
N GLY A 80 11.60 7.00 0.86
CA GLY A 80 12.54 7.17 1.96
C GLY A 80 11.99 6.76 3.34
N PHE A 81 10.67 6.69 3.52
CA PHE A 81 10.06 6.39 4.81
C PHE A 81 10.38 4.96 5.29
N ARG A 82 10.77 4.82 6.56
CA ARG A 82 11.04 3.54 7.22
C ARG A 82 10.44 3.54 8.61
N SER A 83 9.89 2.39 9.00
CA SER A 83 9.50 2.11 10.39
C SER A 83 10.10 0.77 10.79
N GLY A 84 11.18 0.81 11.57
CA GLY A 84 12.03 -0.36 11.80
C GLY A 84 12.59 -0.92 10.50
N GLN A 85 12.31 -2.20 10.23
CA GLN A 85 12.70 -2.88 8.98
C GLN A 85 11.62 -2.75 7.88
N THR A 86 10.47 -2.19 8.20
CA THR A 86 9.34 -2.08 7.27
C THR A 86 9.49 -0.85 6.38
N ARG A 87 9.23 -1.03 5.07
CA ARG A 87 9.33 0.00 4.04
C ARG A 87 8.09 0.00 3.14
N ILE A 88 7.90 1.09 2.40
CA ILE A 88 6.94 1.12 1.30
C ILE A 88 7.48 0.27 0.14
N THR A 89 6.67 -0.67 -0.33
CA THR A 89 7.06 -1.66 -1.35
C THR A 89 6.31 -1.49 -2.67
N ASN A 90 5.11 -0.94 -2.62
CA ASN A 90 4.26 -0.72 -3.79
C ASN A 90 3.35 0.49 -3.59
N ILE A 91 2.74 0.90 -4.70
CA ILE A 91 1.74 1.97 -4.75
C ILE A 91 0.54 1.49 -5.58
N GLU A 92 -0.66 1.69 -5.05
CA GLU A 92 -1.94 1.35 -5.68
C GLU A 92 -3.01 2.33 -5.18
N MET A 93 -4.31 1.99 -5.22
CA MET A 93 -5.38 2.96 -4.99
C MET A 93 -6.49 2.49 -4.04
N GLU A 94 -6.42 1.28 -3.47
CA GLU A 94 -7.57 0.65 -2.81
C GLU A 94 -7.31 0.18 -1.37
N SER A 95 -6.11 -0.32 -1.07
CA SER A 95 -5.83 -1.18 0.08
C SER A 95 -6.12 -0.50 1.42
N ALA A 96 -5.65 0.74 1.64
CA ALA A 96 -5.87 1.44 2.91
C ALA A 96 -7.37 1.65 3.21
N ALA A 97 -8.16 1.98 2.19
CA ALA A 97 -9.60 2.19 2.33
C ALA A 97 -10.32 0.87 2.63
N ILE A 98 -9.94 -0.20 1.93
CA ILE A 98 -10.50 -1.56 2.15
C ILE A 98 -10.20 -2.00 3.58
N PHE A 99 -8.95 -1.86 4.06
CA PHE A 99 -8.59 -2.29 5.41
C PHE A 99 -9.33 -1.50 6.48
N GLY A 100 -9.46 -0.18 6.32
CA GLY A 100 -10.25 0.65 7.23
C GLY A 100 -11.73 0.27 7.27
N LEU A 101 -12.31 -0.07 6.11
CA LEU A 101 -13.69 -0.54 6.05
C LEU A 101 -13.84 -1.93 6.69
N CYS A 102 -12.94 -2.87 6.39
CA CYS A 102 -12.94 -4.20 7.01
C CYS A 102 -12.80 -4.10 8.53
N ARG A 103 -11.97 -3.18 9.05
CA ARG A 103 -11.88 -2.90 10.48
C ARG A 103 -13.22 -2.45 11.06
N ALA A 104 -13.89 -1.50 10.42
CA ALA A 104 -15.21 -1.03 10.87
C ALA A 104 -16.28 -2.12 10.85
N LEU A 105 -16.13 -3.12 9.96
CA LEU A 105 -17.09 -4.21 9.78
C LEU A 105 -16.71 -5.50 10.55
N GLY A 106 -15.56 -5.53 11.24
CA GLY A 106 -15.10 -6.73 11.95
C GLY A 106 -14.58 -7.84 11.04
N HIS A 107 -14.08 -7.50 9.84
CA HIS A 107 -13.49 -8.45 8.90
C HIS A 107 -11.96 -8.42 8.92
N ARG A 108 -11.35 -9.59 8.69
CA ARG A 108 -9.93 -9.73 8.38
C ARG A 108 -9.70 -9.33 6.93
N ALA A 109 -8.60 -8.63 6.65
CA ALA A 109 -8.26 -8.19 5.30
C ALA A 109 -6.75 -8.15 5.07
N GLY A 110 -6.34 -8.35 3.82
CA GLY A 110 -4.97 -8.21 3.35
C GLY A 110 -4.97 -7.94 1.84
N SER A 111 -3.84 -7.56 1.27
CA SER A 111 -3.72 -7.34 -0.17
C SER A 111 -2.46 -8.01 -0.72
N VAL A 112 -2.61 -8.58 -1.92
CA VAL A 112 -1.52 -9.23 -2.65
C VAL A 112 -1.42 -8.52 -3.98
N ASN A 113 -0.23 -8.03 -4.29
CA ASN A 113 -0.01 -7.12 -5.40
C ASN A 113 1.08 -7.67 -6.30
N VAL A 114 0.85 -7.61 -7.61
CA VAL A 114 1.89 -7.89 -8.61
C VAL A 114 2.51 -6.58 -9.08
N ILE A 115 3.84 -6.52 -9.13
CA ILE A 115 4.56 -5.35 -9.62
C ILE A 115 4.59 -5.39 -11.15
N LEU A 116 3.72 -4.62 -11.80
CA LEU A 116 3.69 -4.52 -13.26
C LEU A 116 4.65 -3.48 -13.82
N ALA A 117 4.98 -2.46 -13.02
CA ALA A 117 5.90 -1.39 -13.37
C ALA A 117 6.79 -1.08 -12.18
N ASN A 118 8.08 -1.40 -12.30
CA ASN A 118 9.10 -1.04 -11.34
C ASN A 118 9.61 0.36 -11.67
N ARG A 119 9.15 1.34 -10.91
CA ARG A 119 9.51 2.75 -11.14
C ARG A 119 10.97 3.06 -10.80
N ALA A 120 11.53 2.36 -9.81
CA ALA A 120 12.92 2.57 -9.41
C ALA A 120 13.90 2.12 -10.51
N THR A 121 13.54 1.11 -11.29
CA THR A 121 14.37 0.60 -12.41
C THR A 121 13.87 1.00 -13.79
N GLY A 122 12.68 1.61 -13.90
CA GLY A 122 12.02 1.91 -15.16
C GLY A 122 11.54 0.67 -15.93
N GLN A 123 11.59 -0.52 -15.32
CA GLN A 123 11.24 -1.78 -15.97
C GLN A 123 9.75 -2.09 -15.86
N PHE A 124 9.18 -2.60 -16.95
CA PHE A 124 7.82 -3.11 -16.99
C PHE A 124 7.83 -4.63 -17.07
N SER A 125 6.78 -5.26 -16.56
CA SER A 125 6.58 -6.70 -16.75
C SER A 125 6.48 -7.00 -18.25
N VAL A 126 7.26 -7.99 -18.71
CA VAL A 126 7.24 -8.45 -20.10
C VAL A 126 5.89 -9.07 -20.46
N ASP A 127 5.28 -9.77 -19.50
CA ASP A 127 3.97 -10.39 -19.63
C ASP A 127 3.13 -10.10 -18.37
N PRO A 128 2.45 -8.93 -18.34
CA PRO A 128 1.62 -8.53 -17.21
C PRO A 128 0.50 -9.53 -16.89
N HIS A 129 -0.11 -10.11 -17.92
CA HIS A 129 -1.22 -11.04 -17.77
C HIS A 129 -0.78 -12.32 -17.08
N ARG A 130 0.32 -12.92 -17.54
CA ARG A 130 0.89 -14.10 -16.90
C ARG A 130 1.35 -13.82 -15.48
N ALA A 131 1.94 -12.66 -15.21
CA ALA A 131 2.37 -12.29 -13.86
C ALA A 131 1.18 -12.19 -12.89
N VAL A 132 0.06 -11.61 -13.34
CA VAL A 132 -1.20 -11.57 -12.57
C VAL A 132 -1.76 -12.97 -12.35
N GLU A 133 -1.83 -13.79 -13.41
CA GLU A 133 -2.35 -15.17 -13.32
C GLU A 133 -1.56 -16.02 -12.33
N GLN A 134 -0.23 -15.95 -12.38
CA GLN A 134 0.64 -16.65 -11.43
C GLN A 134 0.40 -16.18 -9.99
N MET A 135 0.26 -14.87 -9.77
CA MET A 135 -0.05 -14.32 -8.44
C MET A 135 -1.41 -14.83 -7.94
N ILE A 136 -2.44 -14.88 -8.80
CA ILE A 136 -3.76 -15.40 -8.43
C ILE A 136 -3.68 -16.87 -8.00
N ILE A 137 -2.99 -17.72 -8.79
CA ILE A 137 -2.83 -19.14 -8.47
C ILE A 137 -2.13 -19.30 -7.10
N GLN A 138 -1.01 -18.61 -6.89
CA GLN A 138 -0.26 -18.65 -5.63
C GLN A 138 -1.09 -18.15 -4.45
N ALA A 139 -1.86 -17.08 -4.62
CA ALA A 139 -2.71 -16.54 -3.57
C ALA A 139 -3.84 -17.51 -3.19
N LEU A 140 -4.47 -18.16 -4.17
CA LEU A 140 -5.52 -19.16 -3.93
C LEU A 140 -4.96 -20.39 -3.20
N GLU A 141 -3.75 -20.85 -3.55
CA GLU A 141 -3.10 -21.96 -2.84
C GLU A 141 -2.86 -21.65 -1.36
N VAL A 142 -2.54 -20.39 -1.01
CA VAL A 142 -2.37 -19.97 0.38
C VAL A 142 -3.72 -19.86 1.08
N ILE A 143 -4.67 -19.11 0.50
CA ILE A 143 -5.94 -18.77 1.17
C ILE A 143 -6.81 -20.02 1.39
N THR A 144 -6.76 -21.02 0.52
CA THR A 144 -7.52 -22.28 0.68
C THR A 144 -6.97 -23.20 1.78
N ARG A 145 -5.81 -22.87 2.36
CA ARG A 145 -5.19 -23.60 3.47
C ARG A 145 -5.27 -22.84 4.80
N CYS A 146 -5.81 -21.62 4.78
CA CYS A 146 -5.98 -20.76 5.96
C CYS A 146 -7.30 -21.03 6.69
#